data_AF-A0A5K1B748-F1
#
_entry.id   AF-A0A5K1B748-F1
#
_cell.length_a   1.000
_cell.length_b   1.000
_cell.length_c   1.000
_cell.angle_alpha   90.00
_cell.angle_beta   90.00
_cell.angle_gamma   90.00
#
_symmetry.space_group_name_H-M   'P 1'
#
loop_
_entity.id
_entity.type
_entity.pdbx_description
1 polymer ?
#
loop_
_entity_poly.entity_id
_entity_poly.type
_entity_poly.pdbx_seq_one_letter_code
_entity_poly.pdbx_strand_id
1 'polypeptide(L)'
;VRKVNDVEVENLKHLCGLVENCTDKRIRFDLDEDRVIVLNYIKAKLATSQILKRHRITSVMSNDLLDTQKSQEEIQASCTG
;
A
#
# COMPACT_ATOMS: atom_id res chain seq x y z
N VAL A 1 11.90 2.13 5.56
CA VAL A 1 10.65 2.70 6.12
C VAL A 1 10.50 2.10 7.49
N ARG A 2 10.42 2.93 8.54
CA ARG A 2 10.25 2.50 9.92
C ARG A 2 8.79 2.50 10.35
N LYS A 3 8.01 3.51 9.93
CA LYS A 3 6.59 3.62 10.27
C LYS A 3 5.73 4.09 9.10
N VAL A 4 4.47 3.70 9.10
CA VAL A 4 3.40 4.25 8.25
C VAL A 4 2.26 4.71 9.13
N ASN A 5 1.88 6.00 9.02
CA ASN A 5 0.83 6.59 9.86
C ASN A 5 0.99 6.24 11.36
N ASP A 6 2.23 6.38 11.86
CA ASP A 6 2.63 6.07 13.24
C ASP A 6 2.62 4.58 13.64
N VAL A 7 2.26 3.66 12.74
CA VAL A 7 2.35 2.20 12.91
C VAL A 7 3.72 1.68 12.48
N GLU A 8 4.37 0.87 13.31
CA GLU A 8 5.69 0.29 13.01
C GLU A 8 5.62 -0.80 11.93
N VAL A 9 6.55 -0.75 10.98
CA VAL A 9 6.61 -1.66 9.85
C VAL A 9 7.53 -2.83 10.16
N GLU A 10 6.99 -4.04 10.06
CA GLU A 10 7.74 -5.27 10.36
C GLU A 10 8.43 -5.85 9.12
N ASN A 11 7.75 -5.82 7.98
CA ASN A 11 8.22 -6.40 6.73
C ASN A 11 7.49 -5.77 5.53
N LEU A 12 7.89 -6.15 4.31
CA LEU A 12 7.32 -5.59 3.08
C LEU A 12 5.83 -5.95 2.89
N LYS A 13 5.38 -7.13 3.31
CA LYS A 13 3.96 -7.52 3.26
C LYS A 13 3.12 -6.66 4.20
N HIS A 14 3.60 -6.44 5.41
CA HIS A 14 2.96 -5.55 6.38
C HIS A 14 2.89 -4.12 5.83
N LEU A 15 3.98 -3.60 5.23
CA LEU A 15 4.00 -2.29 4.59
C LEU A 15 2.93 -2.17 3.49
N CYS A 16 2.85 -3.13 2.58
CA CYS A 16 1.83 -3.14 1.53
C CYS A 16 0.41 -3.14 2.13
N GLY A 17 0.16 -3.94 3.15
CA GLY A 17 -1.12 -3.97 3.86
C GLY A 17 -1.51 -2.61 4.47
N LEU A 18 -0.57 -1.92 5.12
CA LEU A 18 -0.81 -0.60 5.71
C LEU A 18 -1.12 0.46 4.63
N VAL A 19 -0.44 0.39 3.49
CA VAL A 19 -0.66 1.33 2.38
C VAL A 19 -2.01 1.08 1.70
N GLU A 20 -2.35 -0.17 1.38
CA GLU A 20 -3.58 -0.50 0.67
C GLU A 20 -4.83 -0.27 1.54
N ASN A 21 -4.75 -0.58 2.83
CA ASN A 21 -5.86 -0.40 3.78
C ASN A 21 -5.95 1.04 4.33
N CYS A 22 -5.13 1.98 3.85
CA CYS A 22 -5.16 3.37 4.30
C CYS A 22 -6.49 4.03 3.90
N THR A 23 -7.26 4.50 4.88
CA THR A 23 -8.51 5.25 4.68
C THR A 23 -8.33 6.77 4.80
N ASP A 24 -7.15 7.21 5.25
CA ASP A 24 -6.83 8.62 5.46
C ASP A 24 -6.57 9.37 4.14
N LYS A 25 -6.81 10.69 4.16
CA LYS A 25 -6.53 11.58 3.01
C LYS A 25 -5.04 11.69 2.69
N ARG A 26 -4.19 11.40 3.67
CA ARG A 26 -2.73 11.48 3.57
C ARG A 26 -2.13 10.20 4.11
N ILE A 27 -1.01 9.81 3.53
CA ILE A 27 -0.19 8.72 4.04
C ILE A 27 1.19 9.28 4.39
N ARG A 28 1.65 8.96 5.59
CA ARG A 28 2.93 9.40 6.15
C ARG A 28 3.85 8.20 6.26
N PHE A 29 5.06 8.33 5.73
CA PHE A 29 6.13 7.36 5.88
C PHE A 29 7.26 7.99 6.71
N ASP A 30 7.56 7.39 7.85
CA ASP A 30 8.77 7.71 8.60
C ASP A 30 9.89 6.78 8.11
N LEU A 31 11.01 7.38 7.70
CA LEU A 31 12.19 6.70 7.20
C LEU A 31 13.32 6.76 8.24
N ASP A 32 14.49 6.27 7.86
CA ASP A 32 15.69 6.40 8.66
C ASP A 32 16.20 7.85 8.67
N GLU A 33 16.94 8.19 9.74
CA GLU A 33 17.51 9.54 9.96
C GLU A 33 16.44 10.63 10.12
N ASP A 34 15.35 10.31 10.81
CA ASP A 34 14.23 11.23 11.12
C ASP A 34 13.56 11.86 9.88
N ARG A 35 13.78 11.29 8.69
CA ARG A 35 13.16 11.76 7.44
C ARG A 35 11.70 11.33 7.38
N VAL A 36 10.83 12.25 7.01
CA VAL A 36 9.38 12.00 6.88
C VAL A 36 8.89 12.38 5.49
N ILE A 37 8.15 11.48 4.85
CA ILE A 37 7.47 11.73 3.57
C ILE A 37 5.96 11.70 3.83
N VAL A 38 5.25 12.75 3.43
CA VAL A 38 3.78 12.79 3.47
C VAL A 38 3.25 12.98 2.06
N LEU A 39 2.37 12.08 1.64
CA LEU A 39 1.70 12.14 0.34
C LEU A 39 0.20 12.31 0.54
N ASN A 40 -0.44 13.03 -0.37
CA ASN A 40 -1.89 12.92 -0.51
C ASN A 40 -2.21 11.53 -1.09
N TYR A 41 -2.90 10.70 -0.33
CA TYR A 41 -3.08 9.29 -0.66
C TYR A 41 -3.87 9.10 -1.96
N ILE A 42 -4.96 9.85 -2.12
CA ILE A 42 -5.82 9.79 -3.32
C ILE A 42 -5.02 10.18 -4.57
N LYS A 43 -4.29 11.30 -4.52
CA LYS A 43 -3.48 11.75 -5.66
C LYS A 43 -2.34 10.77 -5.97
N ALA A 44 -1.71 10.21 -4.94
CA ALA A 44 -0.66 9.21 -5.11
C ALA A 44 -1.19 7.95 -5.82
N LYS A 45 -2.32 7.40 -5.38
CA LYS A 45 -2.94 6.21 -6.01
C LYS A 45 -3.33 6.47 -7.46
N LEU A 46 -3.87 7.64 -7.78
CA LEU A 46 -4.18 8.03 -9.16
C LEU A 46 -2.91 8.16 -10.03
N ALA A 47 -1.86 8.76 -9.47
CA ALA A 47 -0.59 8.95 -10.18
C ALA A 47 0.15 7.62 -10.44
N THR A 48 -0.02 6.60 -9.60
CA THR A 48 0.64 5.28 -9.74
C THR A 48 0.45 4.71 -11.15
N SER A 49 -0.78 4.73 -11.69
CA SER A 49 -1.03 4.18 -13.04
C SER A 49 -0.26 4.93 -14.14
N GLN A 50 -0.16 6.25 -14.03
CA GLN A 50 0.59 7.07 -14.99
C GLN A 50 2.10 6.82 -14.89
N ILE A 51 2.63 6.70 -13.68
CA ILE A 51 4.04 6.42 -13.41
C ILE A 51 4.43 5.05 -13.98
N LEU A 52 3.63 4.00 -13.71
CA LEU A 52 3.90 2.65 -14.22
C LEU A 52 4.00 2.62 -15.75
N LYS A 53 3.04 3.25 -16.43
CA LYS A 53 3.03 3.34 -17.90
C LYS A 53 4.27 4.08 -18.42
N ARG A 54 4.63 5.20 -17.79
CA ARG A 54 5.80 6.00 -18.18
C ARG A 54 7.11 5.22 -18.03
N HIS A 55 7.23 4.41 -16.99
CA HIS A 55 8.45 3.66 -16.67
C HIS A 55 8.46 2.22 -17.19
N ARG A 56 7.46 1.82 -17.99
CA ARG A 56 7.30 0.45 -18.55
C ARG A 56 7.31 -0.64 -17.46
N ILE A 57 6.73 -0.33 -16.30
CA ILE A 57 6.56 -1.27 -15.20
C ILE A 57 5.19 -1.95 -15.38
N THR A 58 5.19 -3.27 -15.40
CA THR A 58 4.02 -4.09 -15.75
C THR A 58 3.12 -4.43 -14.56
N SER A 59 3.62 -4.34 -13.33
CA SER A 59 2.86 -4.59 -12.10
C SER A 59 3.19 -3.58 -11.02
N VAL A 60 2.18 -3.19 -10.23
CA VAL A 60 2.35 -2.30 -9.06
C VAL A 60 3.15 -3.00 -7.94
N MET A 61 2.98 -4.32 -7.80
CA MET A 61 3.58 -5.13 -6.74
C MET A 61 4.08 -6.46 -7.32
N SER A 62 5.03 -7.11 -6.64
CA SER A 62 5.47 -8.46 -6.99
C SER A 62 4.39 -9.50 -6.66
N ASN A 63 4.41 -10.63 -7.36
CA ASN A 63 3.36 -11.65 -7.26
C ASN A 63 3.18 -12.19 -5.83
N ASP A 64 4.26 -12.33 -5.07
CA ASP A 64 4.27 -12.81 -3.68
C ASP A 64 3.59 -11.85 -2.68
N LEU A 65 3.39 -10.59 -3.09
CA LEU A 65 2.67 -9.56 -2.33
C LEU A 65 1.19 -9.47 -2.74
N LEU A 66 0.85 -9.92 -3.96
CA LEU A 66 -0.52 -9.96 -4.46
C LEU A 66 -1.36 -11.08 -3.81
N ASP A 67 -0.73 -12.20 -3.44
CA ASP A 67 -1.42 -13.35 -2.83
C ASP A 67 -2.09 -13.02 -1.48
N THR A 68 -1.65 -11.95 -0.81
CA THR A 68 -2.26 -11.50 0.46
C THR A 68 -3.61 -10.78 0.25
N GLN A 69 -3.91 -10.35 -0.98
CA GLN A 69 -5.14 -9.62 -1.33
C GLN A 69 -6.33 -10.55 -1.60
N LYS A 70 -6.10 -11.77 -2.10
CA LYS A 70 -7.17 -12.74 -2.38
C LYS A 70 -7.87 -13.24 -1.11
N SER A 71 -7.14 -13.36 -0.01
CA SER A 71 -7.67 -13.90 1.24
C SER A 71 -8.65 -12.97 1.97
N GLN A 72 -8.75 -11.69 1.59
CA GLN A 72 -9.68 -10.73 2.20
C GLN A 72 -10.97 -10.55 1.39
N GLU A 73 -10.96 -10.79 0.08
CA GLU A 73 -12.18 -10.80 -0.76
C GLU A 73 -12.99 -12.10 -0.58
N GLU A 74 -12.33 -13.24 -0.36
CA GLU A 74 -13.01 -14.53 -0.17
C GLU A 74 -13.79 -14.63 1.16
N ILE A 75 -13.44 -13.86 2.18
CA ILE A 75 -14.16 -13.86 3.48
C ILE A 75 -15.48 -13.09 3.40
N GLN A 76 -15.63 -12.12 2.48
CA GLN A 76 -16.91 -11.39 2.30
C GLN A 76 -17.89 -12.05 1.34
N ALA A 77 -17.45 -13.06 0.56
CA ALA A 77 -18.33 -13.79 -0.35
C ALA A 77 -19.07 -14.97 0.31
N SER A 78 -18.73 -15.36 1.56
CA SER A 78 -19.29 -16.56 2.21
C SER A 78 -20.44 -16.29 3.21
N CYS A 79 -20.92 -15.05 3.32
CA CYS A 79 -22.08 -14.71 4.15
C CYS A 79 -23.20 -14.06 3.32
N THR A 80 -23.51 -14.64 2.16
CA THR A 80 -24.84 -14.48 1.55
C THR A 80 -25.21 -15.80 0.87
N GLY A 81 -26.11 -16.57 1.50
CA GLY A 81 -26.56 -17.88 1.03
C GLY A 81 -27.19 -18.67 2.16
#